data_AF-A0AAU3CT46-F1
#
_entry.id   AF-A0AAU3CT46-F1
#
_cell.length_a   1.000
_cell.length_b   1.000
_cell.length_c   1.000
_cell.angle_alpha   90.00
_cell.angle_beta   90.00
_cell.angle_gamma   90.00
#
_symmetry.space_group_name_H-M   'P 1'
#
loop_
_entity.id
_entity.type
_entity.pdbx_description
1 polymer ?
#
loop_
_entity_poly.entity_id
_entity_poly.type
_entity_poly.pdbx_seq_one_letter_code
_entity_poly.pdbx_strand_id
1 'polypeptide(L)'
;MRRALIVVDVQNDFCEGGSLAVAGGADVAAAITELIGQAPAGYRHVVATRDHHIAPGGHFADNPDYTHSWPAHCVAGTEGVGFHPNFAPAVASGAIDAVFDKGAYAAAYSGFEGADENGATLGDWLRDRQIDEVDVVGIATDHCVKATALDAAREGFRTQVLLDLTAGVAEESTDRALEELRAAGVQLTGKPVV
;
A
#
# COMPACT_ATOMS: atom_id res chain seq x y z
N MET A 1 -1.17 -16.08 -17.19
CA MET A 1 -0.93 -14.63 -16.96
C MET A 1 -0.05 -14.52 -15.72
N ARG A 2 0.87 -13.55 -15.64
CA ARG A 2 1.82 -13.43 -14.52
C ARG A 2 1.43 -12.21 -13.70
N ARG A 3 0.46 -12.41 -12.82
CA ARG A 3 -0.09 -11.37 -11.97
C ARG A 3 0.60 -11.35 -10.60
N ALA A 4 0.87 -10.16 -10.08
CA ALA A 4 1.28 -9.96 -8.69
C ALA A 4 0.20 -9.23 -7.90
N LEU A 5 0.12 -9.49 -6.59
CA LEU A 5 -0.65 -8.69 -5.64
C LEU A 5 0.32 -7.75 -4.91
N ILE A 6 -0.01 -6.46 -4.87
CA ILE A 6 0.73 -5.43 -4.13
C ILE A 6 -0.14 -5.01 -2.94
N VAL A 7 0.31 -5.33 -1.73
CA VAL A 7 -0.34 -4.96 -0.46
C VAL A 7 0.30 -3.67 0.06
N VAL A 8 -0.46 -2.57 -0.01
CA VAL A 8 0.05 -1.24 0.33
C VAL A 8 -0.18 -0.92 1.80
N ASP A 9 0.92 -0.73 2.54
CA ASP A 9 1.00 -0.03 3.82
C ASP A 9 -0.02 -0.50 4.89
N VAL A 10 -0.21 -1.83 5.03
CA VAL A 10 -1.07 -2.41 6.08
C VAL A 10 -0.34 -2.42 7.43
N GLN A 11 -0.10 -1.23 7.97
CA GLN A 11 0.71 -0.97 9.17
C GLN A 11 -0.13 -0.52 10.36
N ASN A 12 0.44 -0.67 11.56
CA ASN A 12 -0.19 -0.29 12.82
C ASN A 12 -0.64 1.18 12.83
N ASP A 13 0.21 2.09 12.38
CA ASP A 13 -0.11 3.53 12.41
C ASP A 13 -1.27 3.94 11.50
N PHE A 14 -1.58 3.15 10.48
CA PHE A 14 -2.67 3.41 9.55
C PHE A 14 -3.98 2.69 9.90
N CYS A 15 -3.98 1.86 10.95
CA CYS A 15 -5.17 1.18 11.45
C CYS A 15 -5.67 1.82 12.76
N GLU A 16 -6.86 1.42 13.22
CA GLU A 16 -7.48 1.92 14.43
C GLU A 16 -6.54 1.83 15.66
N GLY A 17 -6.35 2.96 16.35
CA GLY A 17 -5.42 3.09 17.47
C GLY A 17 -4.02 3.58 17.09
N GLY A 18 -3.69 3.59 15.79
CA GLY A 18 -2.48 4.17 15.23
C GLY A 18 -2.46 5.70 15.21
N SER A 19 -1.28 6.28 14.98
CA SER A 19 -1.09 7.74 14.95
C SER A 19 -1.73 8.45 13.74
N LEU A 20 -1.96 7.73 12.64
CA LEU A 20 -2.60 8.23 11.41
C LEU A 20 -3.65 7.23 10.91
N ALA A 21 -4.53 6.81 11.83
CA ALA A 21 -5.50 5.76 11.61
C ALA A 21 -6.50 6.08 10.49
N VAL A 22 -6.77 5.08 9.64
CA VAL A 22 -7.84 5.07 8.64
C VAL A 22 -8.92 4.11 9.10
N ALA A 23 -10.17 4.57 9.16
CA ALA A 23 -11.29 3.76 9.61
C ALA A 23 -11.50 2.55 8.66
N GLY A 24 -11.71 1.37 9.25
CA GLY A 24 -11.81 0.10 8.53
C GLY A 24 -10.46 -0.55 8.19
N GLY A 25 -9.34 0.07 8.56
CA GLY A 25 -7.99 -0.45 8.27
C GLY A 25 -7.74 -1.84 8.85
N ALA A 26 -8.18 -2.10 10.09
CA ALA A 26 -8.04 -3.42 10.71
C ALA A 26 -8.84 -4.52 10.00
N ASP A 27 -10.03 -4.20 9.49
CA ASP A 27 -10.89 -5.14 8.77
C ASP A 27 -10.32 -5.43 7.37
N VAL A 28 -9.84 -4.40 6.66
CA VAL A 28 -9.12 -4.55 5.39
C VAL A 28 -7.88 -5.43 5.57
N ALA A 29 -7.11 -5.23 6.65
CA ALA A 29 -5.96 -6.07 6.97
C ALA A 29 -6.32 -7.57 7.10
N ALA A 30 -7.45 -7.87 7.75
CA ALA A 30 -7.94 -9.24 7.88
C ALA A 30 -8.40 -9.83 6.55
N ALA A 31 -9.15 -9.05 5.76
CA ALA A 31 -9.66 -9.47 4.45
C ALA A 31 -8.52 -9.74 3.45
N ILE A 32 -7.44 -8.94 3.49
CA ILE A 32 -6.25 -9.17 2.66
C ILE A 32 -5.56 -10.48 3.06
N THR A 33 -5.39 -10.75 4.36
CA THR A 33 -4.85 -12.03 4.84
C THR A 33 -5.68 -13.21 4.39
N GLU A 34 -7.00 -13.09 4.43
CA GLU A 34 -7.91 -14.12 3.93
C GLU A 34 -7.74 -14.35 2.42
N LEU A 35 -7.68 -13.28 1.62
CA LEU A 35 -7.41 -13.38 0.17
C LEU A 35 -6.11 -14.16 -0.08
N ILE A 36 -5.02 -13.79 0.60
CA ILE A 36 -3.71 -14.43 0.43
C ILE A 36 -3.78 -15.92 0.81
N GLY A 37 -4.47 -16.26 1.92
CA GLY A 37 -4.66 -17.64 2.36
C GLY A 37 -5.49 -18.49 1.39
N GLN A 38 -6.40 -17.87 0.64
CA GLN A 38 -7.23 -18.51 -0.37
C GLN A 38 -6.61 -18.54 -1.77
N ALA A 39 -5.44 -17.93 -1.98
CA ALA A 39 -4.89 -17.67 -3.31
C ALA A 39 -3.84 -18.68 -3.86
N PRO A 40 -3.94 -20.02 -3.75
CA PRO A 40 -2.99 -20.90 -4.44
C PRO A 40 -3.00 -20.83 -5.98
N ALA A 41 -3.96 -20.13 -6.62
CA ALA A 41 -4.15 -20.20 -8.08
C ALA A 41 -4.11 -18.87 -8.85
N GLY A 42 -4.18 -17.71 -8.17
CA GLY A 42 -4.38 -16.40 -8.84
C GLY A 42 -3.11 -15.56 -9.02
N TYR A 43 -2.26 -15.51 -8.00
CA TYR A 43 -1.08 -14.65 -7.97
C TYR A 43 0.20 -15.47 -8.08
N ARG A 44 1.10 -15.03 -8.96
CA ARG A 44 2.45 -15.59 -9.07
C ARG A 44 3.33 -15.10 -7.94
N HIS A 45 3.13 -13.84 -7.54
CA HIS A 45 3.87 -13.19 -6.47
C HIS A 45 2.93 -12.33 -5.62
N VAL A 46 3.21 -12.25 -4.33
CA VAL A 46 2.57 -11.32 -3.41
C VAL A 46 3.66 -10.50 -2.74
N VAL A 47 3.56 -9.18 -2.83
CA VAL A 47 4.52 -8.24 -2.24
C VAL A 47 3.80 -7.25 -1.35
N ALA A 48 4.52 -6.67 -0.40
CA ALA A 48 4.00 -5.60 0.44
C ALA A 48 4.88 -4.35 0.36
N THR A 49 4.28 -3.19 0.57
CA THR A 49 5.01 -1.93 0.79
C THR A 49 4.84 -1.50 2.24
N ARG A 50 5.78 -0.69 2.70
CA ARG A 50 5.79 -0.19 4.06
C ARG A 50 6.38 1.21 4.09
N ASP A 51 5.64 2.18 4.64
CA ASP A 51 6.25 3.44 5.06
C ASP A 51 7.23 3.16 6.19
N HIS A 52 8.44 3.69 6.05
CA HIS A 52 9.52 3.46 7.01
C HIS A 52 10.35 4.74 7.15
N HIS A 53 9.91 5.63 8.04
CA HIS A 53 10.46 6.97 8.18
C HIS A 53 11.59 7.03 9.22
N ILE A 54 12.80 7.45 8.79
CA ILE A 54 13.94 7.69 9.70
C ILE A 54 14.03 9.17 10.04
N ALA A 55 14.07 10.03 9.02
CA ALA A 55 14.11 11.48 9.18
C ALA A 55 13.52 12.17 7.93
N PRO A 56 12.19 12.14 7.74
CA PRO A 56 11.57 12.60 6.50
C PRO A 56 11.41 14.13 6.39
N GLY A 57 12.04 14.88 7.30
CA GLY A 57 12.06 16.35 7.28
C GLY A 57 10.66 16.96 7.39
N GLY A 58 10.31 17.84 6.45
CA GLY A 58 9.04 18.57 6.43
C GLY A 58 7.78 17.73 6.24
N HIS A 59 7.92 16.41 6.05
CA HIS A 59 6.79 15.46 6.04
C HIS A 59 6.09 15.41 7.40
N PHE A 60 6.81 15.58 8.51
CA PHE A 60 6.23 15.58 9.85
C PHE A 60 6.06 16.99 10.41
N ALA A 61 4.90 17.24 11.02
CA ALA A 61 4.59 18.47 11.73
C ALA A 61 3.70 18.20 12.94
N ASP A 62 3.89 18.99 14.01
CA ASP A 62 3.03 18.94 15.21
C ASP A 62 1.61 19.45 14.93
N ASN A 63 1.46 20.36 13.96
CA ASN A 63 0.18 20.87 13.46
C ASN A 63 0.11 20.64 11.94
N PRO A 64 -0.16 19.40 11.51
CA PRO A 64 -0.15 19.02 10.11
C PRO A 64 -1.35 19.59 9.35
N ASP A 65 -1.16 19.84 8.05
CA ASP A 65 -2.20 20.28 7.12
C ASP A 65 -2.93 19.11 6.43
N TYR A 66 -2.51 17.86 6.70
CA TYR A 66 -3.06 16.64 6.12
C TYR A 66 -3.08 16.64 4.59
N THR A 67 -2.17 17.41 3.98
CA THR A 67 -2.03 17.53 2.53
C THR A 67 -0.57 17.37 2.13
N HIS A 68 0.33 18.09 2.81
CA HIS A 68 1.77 18.07 2.58
C HIS A 68 2.56 17.66 3.83
N SER A 69 1.93 17.77 5.00
CA SER A 69 2.51 17.46 6.30
C SER A 69 1.54 16.61 7.11
N TRP A 70 2.10 15.76 7.95
CA TRP A 70 1.40 14.71 8.68
C TRP A 70 1.88 14.66 10.13
N PRO A 71 1.10 14.10 11.08
CA PRO A 71 1.65 13.75 12.38
C PRO A 71 2.77 12.69 12.17
N ALA A 72 3.68 12.55 13.13
CA ALA A 72 4.68 11.49 13.06
C ALA A 72 3.99 10.11 13.02
N HIS A 73 4.31 9.32 12.01
CA HIS A 73 3.77 7.98 11.76
C HIS A 73 4.86 7.09 11.15
N CYS A 74 4.69 5.77 11.24
CA CYS A 74 5.56 4.76 10.65
C CYS A 74 7.06 5.01 10.92
N VAL A 75 7.37 5.51 12.12
CA VAL A 75 8.72 5.90 12.50
C VAL A 75 9.55 4.66 12.74
N ALA A 76 10.73 4.58 12.11
CA ALA A 76 11.65 3.47 12.24
C ALA A 76 11.97 3.18 13.72
N GLY A 77 11.85 1.91 14.12
CA GLY A 77 12.09 1.46 15.49
C GLY A 77 10.92 1.66 16.47
N THR A 78 9.76 2.15 16.00
CA THR A 78 8.52 2.20 16.80
C THR A 78 7.62 0.99 16.52
N GLU A 79 6.58 0.80 17.33
CA GLU A 79 5.56 -0.22 17.04
C GLU A 79 4.71 0.16 15.80
N GLY A 80 4.48 1.46 15.59
CA GLY A 80 3.62 1.99 14.53
C GLY A 80 4.06 1.64 13.10
N VAL A 81 5.37 1.44 12.89
CA VAL A 81 5.93 1.01 11.60
C VAL A 81 5.66 -0.46 11.29
N GLY A 82 5.35 -1.28 12.31
CA GLY A 82 5.08 -2.70 12.14
C GLY A 82 3.81 -2.97 11.31
N PHE A 83 3.77 -4.13 10.65
CA PHE A 83 2.54 -4.60 9.99
C PHE A 83 1.45 -4.87 11.03
N HIS A 84 0.21 -4.55 10.70
CA HIS A 84 -0.94 -4.73 11.58
C HIS A 84 -1.10 -6.20 12.00
N PRO A 85 -1.50 -6.54 13.25
CA PRO A 85 -1.62 -7.92 13.72
C PRO A 85 -2.53 -8.83 12.89
N ASN A 86 -3.51 -8.26 12.18
CA ASN A 86 -4.36 -9.02 11.26
C ASN A 86 -3.67 -9.37 9.92
N PHE A 87 -2.57 -8.69 9.58
CA PHE A 87 -1.77 -8.91 8.35
C PHE A 87 -0.41 -9.54 8.61
N ALA A 88 0.22 -9.24 9.76
CA ALA A 88 1.52 -9.76 10.15
C ALA A 88 1.67 -11.29 10.03
N PRO A 89 0.64 -12.13 10.28
CA PRO A 89 0.75 -13.57 10.05
C PRO A 89 1.04 -13.96 8.60
N ALA A 90 0.49 -13.24 7.61
CA ALA A 90 0.77 -13.50 6.19
C ALA A 90 2.26 -13.26 5.89
N VAL A 91 2.81 -12.16 6.40
CA VAL A 91 4.24 -11.83 6.30
C VAL A 91 5.11 -12.91 6.97
N ALA A 92 4.78 -13.27 8.22
CA ALA A 92 5.55 -14.23 9.00
C ALA A 92 5.52 -15.66 8.44
N SER A 93 4.45 -16.02 7.72
CA SER A 93 4.31 -17.33 7.08
C SER A 93 5.16 -17.50 5.81
N GLY A 94 5.75 -16.41 5.30
CA GLY A 94 6.45 -16.40 4.01
C GLY A 94 5.51 -16.30 2.80
N ALA A 95 4.24 -15.94 3.00
CA ALA A 95 3.31 -15.70 1.90
C ALA A 95 3.58 -14.38 1.16
N ILE A 96 4.39 -13.49 1.76
CA ILE A 96 4.87 -12.26 1.14
C ILE A 96 6.30 -12.50 0.64
N ASP A 97 6.49 -12.42 -0.68
CA ASP A 97 7.76 -12.70 -1.35
C ASP A 97 8.81 -11.61 -1.11
N ALA A 98 8.38 -10.36 -0.95
CA ALA A 98 9.24 -9.21 -0.71
C ALA A 98 8.47 -8.05 -0.05
N VAL A 99 9.18 -7.26 0.74
CA VAL A 99 8.69 -6.03 1.37
C VAL A 99 9.52 -4.85 0.86
N PHE A 100 8.86 -3.79 0.41
CA PHE A 100 9.50 -2.58 -0.12
C PHE A 100 9.29 -1.42 0.85
N ASP A 101 10.38 -0.99 1.49
CA ASP A 101 10.37 0.14 2.41
C ASP A 101 10.51 1.45 1.63
N LYS A 102 9.66 2.43 1.91
CA LYS A 102 9.66 3.76 1.29
C LYS A 102 9.71 4.87 2.35
N GLY A 103 10.16 6.06 1.95
CA GLY A 103 10.05 7.27 2.78
C GLY A 103 11.15 7.48 3.84
N ALA A 104 12.28 6.78 3.79
CA ALA A 104 13.32 6.86 4.83
C ALA A 104 13.76 8.30 5.18
N TYR A 105 13.97 9.14 4.16
CA TYR A 105 14.52 10.50 4.33
C TYR A 105 13.72 11.58 3.58
N ALA A 106 12.53 11.25 3.08
CA ALA A 106 11.61 12.15 2.38
C ALA A 106 10.18 11.61 2.46
N ALA A 107 9.19 12.43 2.09
CA ALA A 107 7.85 11.94 1.83
C ALA A 107 7.88 10.92 0.67
N ALA A 108 7.13 9.82 0.80
CA ALA A 108 6.93 8.84 -0.25
C ALA A 108 5.48 8.37 -0.21
N TYR A 109 4.85 8.23 -1.37
CA TYR A 109 3.44 7.85 -1.46
C TYR A 109 3.29 6.57 -2.27
N SER A 110 4.03 6.44 -3.37
CA SER A 110 3.96 5.29 -4.25
C SER A 110 4.86 4.15 -3.76
N GLY A 111 4.36 2.93 -3.81
CA GLY A 111 5.15 1.71 -3.59
C GLY A 111 6.35 1.60 -4.54
N PHE A 112 6.29 2.24 -5.71
CA PHE A 112 7.37 2.29 -6.69
C PHE A 112 8.56 3.16 -6.26
N GLU A 113 8.40 3.98 -5.21
CA GLU A 113 9.49 4.71 -4.55
C GLU A 113 10.24 3.83 -3.53
N GLY A 114 9.69 2.64 -3.21
CA GLY A 114 10.25 1.73 -2.23
C GLY A 114 11.32 0.80 -2.80
N ALA A 115 12.18 0.31 -1.90
CA ALA A 115 13.20 -0.69 -2.21
C ALA A 115 13.14 -1.85 -1.21
N ASP A 116 13.47 -3.06 -1.68
CA ASP A 116 13.59 -4.23 -0.81
C ASP A 116 14.91 -4.23 -0.02
N GLU A 117 15.12 -5.25 0.81
CA GLU A 117 16.34 -5.42 1.62
C GLU A 117 17.64 -5.51 0.81
N ASN A 118 17.54 -5.83 -0.49
CA ASN A 118 18.66 -5.91 -1.42
C ASN A 118 18.83 -4.62 -2.24
N GLY A 119 17.98 -3.62 -2.03
CA GLY A 119 17.97 -2.35 -2.75
C GLY A 119 17.29 -2.42 -4.12
N ALA A 120 16.57 -3.49 -4.45
CA ALA A 120 15.80 -3.57 -5.69
C ALA A 120 14.52 -2.75 -5.57
N THR A 121 14.23 -1.93 -6.58
CA THR A 121 12.96 -1.18 -6.65
C THR A 121 11.80 -2.14 -6.92
N LEU A 122 10.59 -1.77 -6.52
CA LEU A 122 9.39 -2.56 -6.81
C LEU A 122 9.23 -2.83 -8.31
N GLY A 123 9.40 -1.80 -9.15
CA GLY A 123 9.29 -1.92 -10.60
C GLY A 123 10.29 -2.91 -11.19
N ASP A 124 11.56 -2.82 -10.81
CA ASP A 124 12.60 -3.73 -11.30
C ASP A 124 12.35 -5.17 -10.82
N TRP A 125 11.98 -5.33 -9.54
CA TRP A 125 11.69 -6.63 -8.95
C TRP A 125 10.55 -7.36 -9.67
N LEU A 126 9.48 -6.63 -10.03
CA LEU A 126 8.35 -7.14 -10.80
C LEU A 126 8.75 -7.52 -12.24
N ARG A 127 9.53 -6.68 -12.91
CA ARG A 127 9.99 -6.92 -14.30
C ARG A 127 10.92 -8.13 -14.39
N ASP A 128 11.84 -8.28 -13.44
CA ASP A 128 12.76 -9.42 -13.39
C ASP A 128 12.02 -10.75 -13.22
N ARG A 129 10.87 -10.72 -12.55
CA ARG A 129 9.95 -11.86 -12.39
C ARG A 129 8.93 -11.99 -13.50
N GLN A 130 9.05 -11.14 -14.52
CA GLN A 130 8.24 -11.12 -15.72
C GLN A 130 6.74 -10.94 -15.42
N ILE A 131 6.43 -10.14 -14.40
CA ILE A 131 5.06 -9.74 -14.07
C ILE A 131 4.54 -8.79 -15.15
N ASP A 132 3.32 -9.01 -15.61
CA ASP A 132 2.64 -8.19 -16.61
C ASP A 132 1.35 -7.54 -16.11
N GLU A 133 0.84 -7.98 -14.96
CA GLU A 133 -0.38 -7.48 -14.33
C GLU A 133 -0.19 -7.31 -12.82
N VAL A 134 -0.77 -6.28 -12.24
CA VAL A 134 -0.75 -6.05 -10.79
C VAL A 134 -2.15 -5.74 -10.27
N ASP A 135 -2.49 -6.38 -9.15
CA ASP A 135 -3.64 -5.99 -8.34
C ASP A 135 -3.12 -5.23 -7.11
N VAL A 136 -3.74 -4.10 -6.79
CA VAL A 136 -3.35 -3.23 -5.67
C VAL A 136 -4.46 -3.21 -4.63
N VAL A 137 -4.06 -3.39 -3.37
CA VAL A 137 -4.93 -3.40 -2.17
C VAL A 137 -4.24 -2.65 -1.03
N GLY A 138 -4.93 -2.40 0.07
CA GLY A 138 -4.33 -1.81 1.28
C GLY A 138 -4.80 -0.38 1.58
N ILE A 139 -3.92 0.43 2.17
CA ILE A 139 -4.29 1.69 2.83
C ILE A 139 -3.33 2.82 2.40
N ALA A 140 -3.77 4.06 2.18
CA ALA A 140 -5.15 4.51 2.02
C ALA A 140 -5.53 4.61 0.53
N THR A 141 -6.80 4.37 0.21
CA THR A 141 -7.37 4.38 -1.16
C THR A 141 -7.01 5.66 -1.92
N ASP A 142 -7.13 6.80 -1.26
CA ASP A 142 -6.95 8.16 -1.77
C ASP A 142 -5.50 8.69 -1.75
N HIS A 143 -4.60 7.94 -1.10
CA HIS A 143 -3.18 8.28 -0.96
C HIS A 143 -2.28 7.21 -1.58
N CYS A 144 -1.66 6.35 -0.78
CA CYS A 144 -0.62 5.41 -1.22
C CYS A 144 -1.14 4.36 -2.21
N VAL A 145 -2.37 3.87 -2.04
CA VAL A 145 -2.98 2.93 -2.99
C VAL A 145 -3.13 3.59 -4.36
N LYS A 146 -3.70 4.80 -4.39
CA LYS A 146 -3.84 5.58 -5.63
C LYS A 146 -2.48 5.83 -6.28
N ALA A 147 -1.51 6.35 -5.53
CA ALA A 147 -0.19 6.69 -6.06
C ALA A 147 0.50 5.45 -6.66
N THR A 148 0.48 4.33 -5.94
CA THR A 148 1.03 3.05 -6.39
C THR A 148 0.34 2.53 -7.66
N ALA A 149 -0.99 2.59 -7.72
CA ALA A 149 -1.73 2.12 -8.88
C ALA A 149 -1.52 3.01 -10.12
N LEU A 150 -1.43 4.34 -9.94
CA LEU A 150 -1.11 5.27 -11.02
C LEU A 150 0.30 5.03 -11.57
N ASP A 151 1.29 4.80 -10.71
CA ASP A 151 2.66 4.52 -11.16
C ASP A 151 2.78 3.14 -11.81
N ALA A 152 2.08 2.11 -11.29
CA ALA A 152 2.02 0.82 -11.97
C ALA A 152 1.51 0.96 -13.42
N ALA A 153 0.44 1.73 -13.62
CA ALA A 153 -0.11 1.97 -14.95
C ALA A 153 0.87 2.76 -15.84
N ARG A 154 1.55 3.79 -15.30
CA ARG A 154 2.58 4.56 -16.01
C ARG A 154 3.79 3.71 -16.40
N GLU A 155 4.17 2.76 -15.55
CA GLU A 155 5.26 1.82 -15.79
C GLU A 155 4.90 0.68 -16.76
N GLY A 156 3.64 0.63 -17.22
CA GLY A 156 3.17 -0.26 -18.27
C GLY A 156 2.57 -1.58 -17.78
N PHE A 157 2.36 -1.75 -16.47
CA PHE A 157 1.65 -2.91 -15.93
C PHE A 157 0.14 -2.79 -16.19
N ARG A 158 -0.54 -3.91 -16.46
CA ARG A 158 -2.01 -3.92 -16.42
C ARG A 158 -2.44 -3.84 -14.95
N THR A 159 -3.03 -2.71 -14.56
CA THR A 159 -3.30 -2.42 -13.15
C THR A 159 -4.79 -2.53 -12.83
N GLN A 160 -5.08 -3.21 -11.72
CA GLN A 160 -6.40 -3.26 -11.09
C GLN A 160 -6.29 -2.86 -9.61
N VAL A 161 -7.28 -2.13 -9.09
CA VAL A 161 -7.46 -1.91 -7.65
C VAL A 161 -8.68 -2.70 -7.19
N LEU A 162 -8.50 -3.56 -6.18
CA LEU A 162 -9.59 -4.31 -5.56
C LEU A 162 -10.14 -3.49 -4.39
N LEU A 163 -11.14 -2.66 -4.68
CA LEU A 163 -11.66 -1.66 -3.76
C LEU A 163 -12.27 -2.25 -2.50
N ASP A 164 -12.85 -3.46 -2.57
CA ASP A 164 -13.35 -4.17 -1.37
C ASP A 164 -12.23 -4.49 -0.36
N LEU A 165 -10.97 -4.32 -0.76
CA LEU A 165 -9.76 -4.55 0.03
C LEU A 165 -8.94 -3.25 0.20
N THR A 166 -9.61 -2.09 0.18
CA THR A 166 -8.99 -0.80 0.46
C THR A 166 -9.81 0.02 1.45
N ALA A 167 -9.13 0.85 2.25
CA ALA A 167 -9.75 1.82 3.16
C ALA A 167 -9.32 3.25 2.75
N GLY A 168 -10.27 4.15 2.55
CA GLY A 168 -10.05 5.57 2.20
C GLY A 168 -10.10 6.47 3.43
N VAL A 169 -9.41 7.62 3.39
CA VAL A 169 -9.37 8.57 4.51
C VAL A 169 -10.69 9.35 4.64
N ALA A 170 -11.23 9.83 3.52
CA ALA A 170 -12.49 10.55 3.48
C ALA A 170 -13.23 10.33 2.15
N GLU A 171 -14.54 10.50 2.17
CA GLU A 171 -15.43 10.25 1.01
C GLU A 171 -15.03 11.12 -0.19
N GLU A 172 -14.85 12.42 0.02
CA GLU A 172 -14.52 13.37 -1.06
C GLU A 172 -13.15 13.08 -1.71
N SER A 173 -12.12 12.81 -0.90
CA SER A 173 -10.78 12.50 -1.41
C SER A 173 -10.74 11.12 -2.08
N THR A 174 -11.51 10.16 -1.57
CA THR A 174 -11.68 8.83 -2.17
C THR A 174 -12.36 8.94 -3.52
N ASP A 175 -13.48 9.65 -3.65
CA ASP A 175 -14.18 9.82 -4.92
C ASP A 175 -13.28 10.43 -6.00
N ARG A 176 -12.53 11.49 -5.65
CA ARG A 176 -11.53 12.09 -6.53
C ARG A 176 -10.43 11.10 -6.94
N ALA A 177 -9.94 10.30 -6.00
CA ALA A 177 -8.95 9.26 -6.28
C ALA A 177 -9.47 8.22 -7.28
N LEU A 178 -10.73 7.78 -7.13
CA LEU A 178 -11.34 6.83 -8.05
C LEU A 178 -11.50 7.42 -9.47
N GLU A 179 -11.81 8.72 -9.58
CA GLU A 179 -11.84 9.41 -10.88
C GLU A 179 -10.45 9.48 -11.54
N GLU A 180 -9.42 9.86 -10.78
CA GLU A 180 -8.03 9.91 -11.24
C GLU A 180 -7.55 8.53 -11.74
N LEU A 181 -7.87 7.46 -10.99
CA LEU A 181 -7.53 6.07 -11.36
C LEU A 181 -8.22 5.63 -12.65
N ARG A 182 -9.53 5.89 -12.80
CA ARG A 182 -10.27 5.58 -14.04
C ARG A 182 -9.71 6.35 -15.23
N ALA A 183 -9.38 7.63 -15.06
CA ALA A 183 -8.80 8.45 -16.11
C ALA A 183 -7.43 7.94 -16.58
N ALA A 184 -6.66 7.31 -15.68
CA ALA A 184 -5.39 6.66 -16.00
C ALA A 184 -5.53 5.24 -16.59
N GLY A 185 -6.76 4.74 -16.77
CA GLY A 185 -7.02 3.40 -17.31
C GLY A 185 -6.85 2.25 -16.31
N VAL A 186 -6.76 2.57 -15.01
CA VAL A 186 -6.73 1.56 -13.94
C VAL A 186 -8.12 0.93 -13.80
N GLN A 187 -8.17 -0.41 -13.76
CA GLN A 187 -9.41 -1.14 -13.54
C GLN A 187 -9.80 -1.07 -12.06
N LEU A 188 -11.07 -0.81 -11.77
CA LEU A 188 -11.59 -0.75 -10.41
C LEU A 188 -12.66 -1.81 -10.22
N THR A 189 -12.61 -2.55 -9.11
CA THR A 189 -13.62 -3.58 -8.78
C THR A 189 -13.98 -3.51 -7.31
N GLY A 190 -15.28 -3.54 -6.99
CA GLY A 190 -15.76 -3.42 -5.62
C GLY A 190 -16.06 -1.98 -5.18
N LYS A 191 -16.10 -1.75 -3.87
CA LYS A 191 -16.26 -0.42 -3.24
C LYS A 191 -15.31 -0.28 -2.04
N PRO A 192 -14.63 0.88 -1.91
CA PRO A 192 -13.73 1.10 -0.78
C PRO A 192 -14.51 1.23 0.52
N VAL A 193 -13.88 0.84 1.61
CA VAL A 193 -14.31 1.24 2.96
C VAL A 193 -13.93 2.71 3.15
N VAL A 194 -14.86 3.52 3.65
CA VAL A 194 -14.68 4.95 3.97
C VAL A 194 -15.52 5.30 5.20
#